data_AF-A0A3D1Q9I1-F1
#
_entry.id   AF-A0A3D1Q9I1-F1
#
_cell.length_a   1.000
_cell.length_b   1.000
_cell.length_c   1.000
_cell.angle_alpha   90.00
_cell.angle_beta   90.00
_cell.angle_gamma   90.00
#
_symmetry.space_group_name_H-M   'P 1'
#
loop_
_entity.id
_entity.type
_entity.pdbx_description
1 polymer ?
#
loop_
_entity_poly.entity_id
_entity_poly.type
_entity_poly.pdbx_seq_one_letter_code
_entity_poly.pdbx_strand_id
1 'polypeptide(L)' 'IITHDIQEACEVANLIAPEHLELMVEAPFDLISLIHHAGAIFMGKYTPEPVGDYFAGPNHILPTGGTARFYSPVTVDT' A
#
# COMPACT_ATOMS: atom_id res chain seq x y z
N ILE A 1 -3.33 14.70 3.43
CA ILE A 1 -2.24 15.37 4.18
C ILE A 1 -1.39 16.06 3.12
N ILE A 2 -1.10 17.35 3.26
CA ILE A 2 -0.19 18.06 2.34
C ILE A 2 1.21 17.97 2.93
N THR A 3 2.17 17.53 2.12
CA THR A 3 3.60 17.41 2.47
C THR A 3 4.43 18.36 1.61
N HIS A 4 5.67 18.59 1.98
CA HIS A 4 6.62 19.41 1.24
C HIS A 4 7.05 18.71 -0.06
N ASP A 5 7.27 17.40 -0.01
CA ASP A 5 7.64 16.57 -1.16
C ASP A 5 7.07 15.14 -1.05
N ILE A 6 7.42 14.30 -2.03
CA ILE A 6 6.92 12.93 -2.14
C ILE A 6 7.61 12.00 -1.13
N GLN A 7 8.83 12.29 -0.71
CA GLN A 7 9.57 11.53 0.28
C GLN A 7 8.90 11.66 1.64
N GLU A 8 8.55 12.88 2.05
CA GLU A 8 7.76 13.10 3.27
C GLU A 8 6.38 12.43 3.17
N ALA A 9 5.76 12.40 1.98
CA ALA A 9 4.50 11.66 1.79
C ALA A 9 4.67 10.15 2.03
N CYS A 10 5.77 9.56 1.57
CA CYS A 10 6.11 8.16 1.85
C CYS A 10 6.35 7.92 3.36
N GLU A 11 7.04 8.83 4.05
CA GLU A 11 7.23 8.76 5.50
C GLU A 11 5.89 8.80 6.24
N VAL A 12 4.99 9.71 5.86
CA VAL A 12 3.64 9.79 6.39
C VAL A 12 2.86 8.50 6.12
N ALA A 13 2.96 7.92 4.92
CA ALA A 13 2.31 6.64 4.60
C ALA A 13 2.83 5.51 5.51
N ASN A 14 4.13 5.43 5.76
CA ASN A 14 4.73 4.46 6.69
C ASN A 14 4.24 4.66 8.13
N LEU A 15 4.08 5.91 8.58
CA LEU A 15 3.51 6.23 9.89
C LEU A 15 2.03 5.85 10.00
N ILE A 16 1.27 5.95 8.92
CA ILE A 16 -0.13 5.50 8.89
C ILE A 16 -0.21 3.97 8.90
N ALA A 17 0.68 3.30 8.15
CA ALA A 17 0.65 1.86 7.90
C ALA A 17 -0.72 1.39 7.37
N PRO A 18 -1.14 1.89 6.20
CA PRO A 18 -2.47 1.65 5.66
C PRO A 18 -2.71 0.18 5.29
N GLU A 19 -3.97 -0.21 5.31
CA GLU A 19 -4.44 -1.47 4.72
C GLU A 19 -4.19 -1.49 3.21
N HIS A 20 -4.69 -0.47 2.51
CA HIS A 20 -4.52 -0.26 1.07
C HIS A 20 -3.75 1.04 0.80
N LEU A 21 -2.68 0.98 -0.01
CA LEU A 21 -1.93 2.15 -0.47
C LEU A 21 -1.99 2.25 -2.00
N GLU A 22 -2.50 3.36 -2.53
CA GLU A 22 -2.44 3.66 -3.96
C GLU A 22 -1.33 4.67 -4.28
N LEU A 23 -0.36 4.26 -5.09
CA LEU A 23 0.71 5.11 -5.62
C LEU A 23 0.29 5.69 -6.98
N MET A 24 -0.44 6.80 -6.93
CA MET A 24 -0.95 7.53 -8.09
C MET A 24 0.04 8.61 -8.57
N VAL A 25 1.25 8.17 -8.93
CA VAL A 25 2.35 9.02 -9.42
C VAL A 25 2.84 8.55 -10.79
N GLU A 26 3.69 9.34 -11.44
CA GLU A 26 4.20 9.03 -12.78
C GLU A 26 5.14 7.81 -12.80
N ALA A 27 6.03 7.69 -11.81
CA ALA A 27 6.99 6.58 -11.69
C ALA A 27 6.84 5.87 -10.32
N PRO A 28 5.79 5.05 -10.11
CA PRO A 28 5.51 4.45 -8.80
C PRO A 28 6.58 3.44 -8.36
N PHE A 29 7.26 2.79 -9.32
CA PHE A 29 8.35 1.86 -9.05
C PHE A 29 9.58 2.53 -8.42
N ASP A 30 9.77 3.84 -8.61
CA ASP A 30 10.88 4.58 -8.00
C ASP A 30 10.64 4.83 -6.51
N LEU A 31 9.38 4.77 -6.07
CA LEU A 31 8.97 5.03 -4.68
C LEU A 31 8.77 3.76 -3.86
N ILE A 32 8.62 2.59 -4.49
CA ILE A 32 8.24 1.36 -3.80
C ILE A 32 9.22 0.97 -2.69
N SER A 33 10.50 1.27 -2.86
CA SER A 33 11.55 1.00 -1.87
C SER A 33 11.44 1.87 -0.60
N LEU A 34 10.70 2.97 -0.67
CA LEU A 34 10.44 3.88 0.43
C LEU A 34 9.20 3.48 1.25
N ILE A 35 8.39 2.53 0.76
CA ILE A 35 7.20 2.05 1.46
C ILE A 35 7.56 0.79 2.25
N HIS A 36 7.48 0.88 3.57
CA HIS A 36 7.80 -0.19 4.51
C HIS A 36 6.57 -0.81 5.16
N HIS A 37 5.47 -0.05 5.25
CA HIS A 37 4.25 -0.48 5.94
C HIS A 37 3.01 -0.24 5.07
N ALA A 38 2.52 -1.30 4.44
CA ALA A 38 1.23 -1.32 3.74
C ALA A 38 0.73 -2.78 3.66
N GLY A 39 -0.58 -3.01 3.74
CA GLY A 39 -1.16 -4.33 3.52
C GLY A 39 -1.09 -4.75 2.04
N ALA A 40 -1.59 -3.90 1.16
CA ALA A 40 -1.47 -4.03 -0.28
C ALA A 40 -1.11 -2.69 -0.93
N ILE A 41 -0.34 -2.74 -2.01
CA ILE A 41 0.12 -1.56 -2.76
C ILE A 41 -0.37 -1.66 -4.20
N PHE A 42 -1.06 -0.62 -4.64
CA PHE A 42 -1.59 -0.47 -5.99
C PHE A 42 -0.81 0.62 -6.72
N MET A 43 -0.29 0.31 -7.90
CA MET A 43 0.68 1.18 -8.60
C MET A 43 0.15 1.70 -9.93
N GLY A 44 -0.18 2.99 -9.94
CA GLY A 44 -0.56 3.72 -11.15
C GLY A 44 -2.05 3.72 -11.45
N LYS A 45 -2.40 4.52 -12.46
CA LYS A 45 -3.79 4.94 -12.76
C LYS A 45 -4.78 3.85 -13.21
N TYR A 46 -4.29 2.64 -13.45
CA TYR A 46 -5.11 1.52 -13.95
C TYR A 46 -5.19 0.36 -12.96
N THR A 47 -4.73 0.56 -11.73
CA THR A 47 -4.81 -0.42 -10.66
C THR A 47 -5.64 0.15 -9.51
N PRO A 48 -6.95 0.38 -9.69
CA PRO A 48 -7.78 0.81 -8.56
C PRO A 48 -7.89 -0.33 -7.55
N GLU A 49 -8.04 -0.02 -6.28
CA GLU A 49 -8.18 -1.02 -5.21
C GLU A 49 -9.15 -2.19 -5.50
N PRO A 50 -10.34 -1.97 -6.11
CA PRO A 50 -11.26 -3.06 -6.43
C PRO A 50 -10.70 -4.13 -7.37
N VAL A 51 -9.67 -3.82 -8.17
CA VAL A 51 -9.00 -4.84 -8.99
C VAL A 51 -8.30 -5.87 -8.10
N GLY A 52 -7.73 -5.45 -6.96
CA GLY A 52 -7.15 -6.34 -5.96
C GLY A 52 -8.19 -7.21 -5.27
N ASP A 53 -9.33 -6.61 -4.92
CA ASP A 53 -10.43 -7.29 -4.22
C ASP A 53 -11.03 -8.45 -5.01
N TYR A 54 -11.18 -8.28 -6.32
CA TYR A 54 -12.04 -9.16 -7.11
C TYR A 54 -11.32 -9.96 -8.18
N PHE A 55 -10.14 -9.53 -8.65
CA PHE A 55 -9.60 -10.07 -9.90
C PHE A 55 -8.10 -10.34 -9.94
N ALA A 56 -7.26 -9.48 -9.37
CA ALA A 56 -5.81 -9.52 -9.60
C ALA A 56 -5.12 -10.76 -9.01
N GLY A 57 -5.73 -11.39 -7.99
CA GLY A 57 -5.21 -12.61 -7.36
C GLY A 57 -4.72 -12.48 -5.91
N PRO A 58 -4.19 -11.34 -5.42
CA PRO A 58 -3.87 -11.17 -4.00
C PRO A 58 -5.09 -11.39 -3.09
N ASN A 59 -4.85 -11.77 -1.84
CA ASN A 59 -5.91 -11.88 -0.85
C ASN A 59 -6.29 -10.49 -0.32
N HIS A 60 -7.57 -10.17 -0.30
CA HIS A 60 -8.08 -8.90 0.22
C HIS A 60 -8.33 -8.88 1.75
N ILE A 61 -8.05 -9.99 2.45
CA ILE A 61 -8.04 -10.00 3.92
C ILE A 61 -6.68 -9.48 4.37
N LEU A 62 -6.65 -8.19 4.73
CA LEU A 62 -5.45 -7.42 5.00
C LEU A 62 -5.40 -6.90 6.46
N PRO A 63 -4.20 -6.54 6.97
CA PRO A 63 -4.06 -5.86 8.24
C PRO A 63 -4.66 -4.45 8.24
N THR A 64 -5.57 -4.17 9.18
CA THR A 64 -6.25 -2.87 9.31
C THR A 64 -5.79 -2.11 10.56
N GLY A 65 -6.24 -0.85 10.72
CA GLY A 65 -5.97 -0.09 11.96
C GLY A 65 -4.49 0.19 12.27
N GLY A 66 -3.65 0.28 11.24
CA GLY A 66 -2.20 0.53 11.39
C GLY A 66 -1.39 -0.73 11.74
N THR A 67 -1.99 -1.92 11.64
CA THR A 67 -1.34 -3.18 11.98
C THR A 67 -0.47 -3.76 10.86
N ALA A 68 -0.47 -3.16 9.67
CA ALA A 68 0.47 -3.48 8.58
C ALA A 68 1.96 -3.26 8.96
N ARG A 69 2.22 -2.67 10.13
CA ARG A 69 3.55 -2.62 10.77
C ARG A 69 4.09 -3.98 11.19
N PHE A 70 3.21 -4.94 11.51
CA PHE A 70 3.60 -6.20 12.14
C PHE A 70 2.76 -7.42 11.73
N TYR A 71 1.63 -7.24 11.04
CA TYR A 71 0.89 -8.33 10.41
C TYR A 71 1.05 -8.29 8.89
N SER A 72 0.83 -9.44 8.27
CA SER A 72 0.84 -9.64 6.81
C SER A 72 -0.58 -9.95 6.30
N PRO A 73 -0.83 -9.80 4.99
CA PRO A 73 -2.01 -10.34 4.34
C PRO A 73 -2.22 -11.82 4.64
N VAL A 74 -3.46 -12.30 4.55
CA VAL A 74 -3.72 -13.75 4.61
C VAL A 74 -3.08 -14.43 3.40
N THR A 75 -2.29 -15.47 3.68
CA THR A 75 -1.63 -16.34 2.71
C THR A 75 -1.93 -17.80 3.01
N VAL A 76 -1.43 -18.73 2.19
CA VAL A 76 -1.54 -20.17 2.46
C VAL A 76 -0.65 -20.65 3.60
N ASP A 77 0.35 -19.86 3.97
CA ASP A 77 1.34 -20.18 5.00
C ASP A 77 0.99 -19.60 6.38
N THR A 78 -0.12 -18.85 6.47
CA THR A 78 -0.65 -18.19 7.68
C THR A 78 -1.88 -18.88 8.22
#